data_AF-A0A6B3IN90-F1
#
_entry.id   AF-A0A6B3IN90-F1
#
_cell.length_a   1.000
_cell.length_b   1.000
_cell.length_c   1.000
_cell.angle_alpha   90.00
_cell.angle_beta   90.00
_cell.angle_gamma   90.00
#
_symmetry.space_group_name_H-M   'P 1'
#
loop_
_entity.id
_entity.type
_entity.pdbx_description
1 polymer ?
#
loop_
_entity_poly.entity_id
_entity_poly.type
_entity_poly.pdbx_seq_one_letter_code
_entity_poly.pdbx_strand_id
1 'polypeptide(L)'
;MARRIAAGAAYGGGSIGLIGAAAVGVFLAEVQLAKRQVGGGTAPVPPSADGRYGVAFAGPNDPLRLGLLGDSTAAGQGVRRAGQTPGALLASGLAAVAERPVDLRNVALPGARSDDLERQVSLLLADPARTPDVCVIMIGAN
;
A
#
# COMPACT_ATOMS: atom_id res chain seq x y z
N MET A 1 -51.80 15.26 41.32
CA MET A 1 -50.37 15.50 41.66
C MET A 1 -49.46 14.75 40.69
N ALA A 2 -49.25 15.23 39.46
CA ALA A 2 -48.38 14.56 38.48
C ALA A 2 -47.80 15.56 37.46
N ARG A 3 -47.19 16.66 37.93
CA ARG A 3 -46.69 17.70 37.02
C ARG A 3 -45.38 18.37 37.46
N ARG A 4 -44.56 17.71 38.28
CA ARG A 4 -43.31 18.29 38.82
C ARG A 4 -42.06 17.43 38.68
N ILE A 5 -42.02 16.46 37.76
CA ILE A 5 -40.77 15.73 37.45
C ILE A 5 -40.46 15.85 35.94
N ALA A 6 -40.41 17.08 35.44
CA ALA A 6 -39.91 17.37 34.09
C ALA A 6 -38.93 18.56 34.06
N ALA A 7 -38.51 19.05 35.24
CA ALA A 7 -37.69 20.26 35.37
C ALA A 7 -36.26 19.98 35.92
N GLY A 8 -35.83 18.72 35.94
CA GLY A 8 -34.47 18.34 36.37
C GLY A 8 -33.48 18.09 35.22
N ALA A 9 -33.97 17.78 34.02
CA ALA A 9 -33.10 17.44 32.89
C ALA A 9 -32.58 18.68 32.12
N ALA A 10 -33.29 19.81 32.20
CA ALA A 10 -33.00 20.99 31.39
C ALA A 10 -31.82 21.83 31.89
N TYR A 11 -31.53 21.83 33.20
CA TYR A 11 -30.48 22.67 33.78
C TYR A 11 -29.17 21.94 34.08
N GLY A 12 -29.17 20.60 34.18
CA GLY A 12 -27.96 19.80 34.36
C GLY A 12 -27.46 19.11 33.08
N GLY A 13 -28.37 18.69 32.19
CA GLY A 13 -28.03 17.91 30.99
C GLY A 13 -27.86 18.73 29.71
N GLY A 14 -28.46 19.91 29.62
CA GLY A 14 -28.43 20.73 28.40
C GLY A 14 -27.05 21.32 28.08
N SER A 15 -26.36 21.86 29.08
CA SER A 15 -25.01 22.41 28.93
C SER A 15 -23.96 21.31 28.76
N ILE A 16 -24.06 20.20 29.51
CA ILE A 16 -23.21 19.03 29.36
C ILE A 16 -23.40 18.39 27.97
N GLY A 17 -24.64 18.31 27.49
CA GLY A 17 -24.96 17.81 26.14
C GLY A 17 -24.42 18.69 25.03
N LEU A 18 -24.51 20.02 25.17
CA LEU A 18 -23.93 20.97 24.21
C LEU A 18 -22.40 20.89 24.16
N ILE A 19 -21.74 20.82 25.31
CA ILE A 19 -20.27 20.66 25.39
C ILE A 19 -19.85 19.31 24.80
N GLY A 20 -20.59 18.23 25.11
CA GLY A 20 -20.33 16.91 24.56
C GLY A 20 -20.49 16.85 23.03
N ALA A 21 -21.54 17.46 22.49
CA ALA A 21 -21.77 17.55 21.05
C ALA A 21 -20.68 18.38 20.34
N ALA A 22 -20.25 19.49 20.95
CA ALA A 22 -19.16 20.30 20.43
C ALA A 22 -17.83 19.52 20.41
N ALA A 23 -17.52 18.78 21.47
CA ALA A 23 -16.31 17.95 21.55
C ALA A 23 -16.31 16.84 20.49
N VAL A 24 -17.43 16.15 20.28
CA VAL A 24 -17.57 15.16 19.20
C VAL A 24 -17.43 15.82 17.83
N GLY A 25 -18.01 17.01 17.65
CA GLY A 25 -17.88 17.79 16.41
C GLY A 25 -16.43 18.14 16.08
N VAL A 26 -15.67 18.62 17.08
CA VAL A 26 -14.23 18.92 16.92
C VAL A 26 -13.45 17.64 16.61
N PHE A 27 -13.69 16.55 17.33
CA PHE A 27 -13.01 15.27 17.08
C PHE A 27 -13.27 14.74 15.66
N LEU A 28 -14.53 14.77 15.20
CA LEU A 28 -14.87 14.36 13.83
C LEU A 28 -14.23 15.27 12.78
N ALA A 29 -14.17 16.58 13.04
CA ALA A 29 -13.48 17.53 12.17
C ALA A 29 -11.97 17.26 12.10
N GLU A 30 -11.32 16.98 13.23
CA GLU A 30 -9.91 16.58 13.28
C GLU A 30 -9.66 15.26 12.55
N VAL A 31 -10.52 14.25 12.72
CA VAL A 31 -10.43 12.99 11.98
C VAL A 31 -10.57 13.24 10.47
N GLN A 32 -11.46 14.13 10.06
CA GLN A 32 -11.66 14.44 8.65
C GLN A 32 -10.50 15.24 8.05
N LEU A 33 -9.90 16.14 8.82
CA LEU A 33 -8.67 16.86 8.46
C LEU A 33 -7.46 15.92 8.40
N ALA A 34 -7.32 15.02 9.37
CA ALA A 34 -6.27 14.00 9.41
C ALA A 34 -6.39 13.03 8.23
N LYS A 35 -7.61 12.57 7.89
CA LYS A 35 -7.86 11.76 6.69
C LYS A 35 -7.47 12.50 5.40
N ARG A 36 -7.68 13.81 5.32
CA ARG A 36 -7.25 14.63 4.18
C ARG A 36 -5.73 14.86 4.14
N GLN A 37 -5.07 15.01 5.28
CA GLN A 37 -3.60 15.15 5.32
C GLN A 37 -2.89 13.83 5.02
N VAL A 38 -3.40 12.71 5.53
CA VAL A 38 -2.84 11.37 5.30
C VAL A 38 -3.19 10.85 3.91
N GLY A 39 -4.42 11.10 3.43
CA GLY A 39 -4.90 10.60 2.13
C GLY A 39 -4.77 11.59 0.95
N GLY A 40 -4.44 12.86 1.19
CA GLY A 40 -4.52 13.93 0.18
C GLY A 40 -3.19 14.54 -0.25
N GLY A 41 -2.07 14.17 0.37
CA GLY A 41 -0.76 14.43 -0.24
C GLY A 41 -0.57 13.46 -1.39
N THR A 42 -0.22 13.94 -2.59
CA THR A 42 0.33 13.07 -3.63
C THR A 42 1.57 12.40 -3.04
N ALA A 43 1.40 11.18 -2.53
CA ALA A 43 2.52 10.42 -2.01
C ALA A 43 3.58 10.36 -3.11
N PRO A 44 4.86 10.63 -2.79
CA PRO A 44 5.91 10.62 -3.79
C PRO A 44 5.83 9.34 -4.60
N VAL A 45 5.87 9.45 -5.94
CA VAL A 45 5.84 8.28 -6.81
C VAL A 45 6.96 7.34 -6.37
N PRO A 46 6.65 6.08 -6.03
CA PRO A 46 7.67 5.13 -5.59
C PRO A 46 8.76 5.00 -6.66
N PRO A 47 10.05 4.87 -6.25
CA PRO A 47 11.11 4.66 -7.21
C PRO A 47 10.90 3.33 -7.93
N SER A 48 10.94 3.34 -9.27
CA SER A 48 10.89 2.08 -10.03
C SER A 48 12.13 1.25 -9.73
N ALA A 49 11.90 -0.02 -9.42
CA ALA A 49 12.93 -1.01 -9.16
C ALA A 49 13.09 -2.02 -10.29
N ASP A 50 12.38 -1.86 -11.40
CA ASP A 50 12.48 -2.76 -12.54
C ASP A 50 13.92 -2.82 -13.06
N GLY A 51 14.39 -4.02 -13.37
CA GLY A 51 15.75 -4.22 -13.86
C GLY A 51 16.34 -5.56 -13.46
N ARG A 52 17.62 -5.73 -13.79
CA ARG A 52 18.38 -6.95 -13.54
C ARG A 52 19.18 -6.87 -12.25
N TYR A 53 18.99 -7.85 -11.38
CA TYR A 53 19.68 -8.01 -10.10
C TYR A 53 20.62 -9.21 -10.15
N GLY A 54 21.69 -9.17 -9.33
CA GLY A 54 22.65 -10.28 -9.25
C GLY A 54 23.48 -10.47 -10.50
N VAL A 55 23.85 -9.39 -11.20
CA VAL A 55 24.70 -9.45 -12.42
C VAL A 55 26.05 -10.14 -12.20
N ALA A 56 26.53 -10.19 -10.96
CA ALA A 56 27.74 -10.95 -10.58
C ALA A 56 27.58 -12.46 -10.79
N PHE A 57 26.34 -12.96 -10.79
CA PHE A 57 26.01 -14.36 -11.05
C PHE A 57 25.71 -14.63 -12.54
N ALA A 58 26.04 -13.68 -13.43
CA ALA A 58 25.83 -13.87 -14.86
C ALA A 58 26.61 -15.08 -15.36
N GLY A 59 25.89 -16.00 -16.00
CA GLY A 59 26.41 -17.24 -16.55
C GLY A 59 25.69 -17.62 -17.83
N PRO A 60 25.85 -18.86 -18.32
CA PRO A 60 25.22 -19.31 -19.57
C PRO A 60 23.71 -19.48 -19.45
N ASN A 61 23.17 -19.57 -18.23
CA ASN A 61 21.75 -19.74 -17.98
C ASN A 61 21.00 -18.42 -18.12
N ASP A 62 19.78 -18.50 -18.66
CA ASP A 62 18.89 -17.34 -18.71
C ASP A 62 18.59 -16.81 -17.29
N PRO A 63 18.46 -15.48 -17.11
CA PRO A 63 18.01 -14.88 -15.87
C PRO A 63 16.64 -15.38 -15.46
N LEU A 64 16.44 -15.54 -14.15
CA LEU A 64 15.11 -15.79 -13.59
C LEU A 64 14.26 -14.54 -13.72
N ARG A 65 12.97 -14.70 -14.00
CA ARG A 65 12.02 -13.59 -14.14
C ARG A 65 11.12 -13.53 -12.92
N LEU A 66 11.22 -12.45 -12.16
CA LEU A 66 10.43 -12.21 -10.96
C LEU A 66 9.35 -11.16 -11.25
N GLY A 67 8.08 -11.57 -11.15
CA GLY A 67 6.94 -10.67 -11.16
C GLY A 67 6.56 -10.21 -9.76
N LEU A 68 6.31 -8.92 -9.56
CA LEU A 68 5.78 -8.37 -8.32
C LEU A 68 4.44 -7.69 -8.58
N LEU A 69 3.42 -8.08 -7.82
CA LEU A 69 2.07 -7.55 -7.85
C LEU A 69 1.67 -7.11 -6.45
N GLY A 70 0.74 -6.16 -6.34
CA GLY A 70 0.22 -5.76 -5.05
C GLY A 70 -0.23 -4.32 -4.93
N ASP A 71 -0.26 -3.88 -3.67
CA ASP A 71 -0.63 -2.54 -3.25
C ASP A 71 0.57 -1.57 -3.14
N SER A 72 0.40 -0.51 -2.36
CA SER A 72 1.43 0.49 -2.08
C SER A 72 2.69 -0.12 -1.46
N THR A 73 2.57 -1.21 -0.68
CA THR A 73 3.70 -1.90 -0.07
C THR A 73 4.56 -2.55 -1.15
N ALA A 74 3.95 -3.33 -2.06
CA ALA A 74 4.65 -3.93 -3.20
C ALA A 74 5.25 -2.87 -4.13
N ALA A 75 4.54 -1.76 -4.34
CA ALA A 75 5.03 -0.65 -5.15
C ALA A 75 6.27 0.04 -4.55
N GLY A 76 6.55 -0.13 -3.25
CA GLY A 76 7.67 0.51 -2.56
C GLY A 76 7.32 1.90 -2.00
N GLN A 77 6.06 2.13 -1.64
CA GLN A 77 5.61 3.40 -1.07
C GLN A 77 6.39 3.73 0.21
N GLY A 78 6.83 4.98 0.32
CA GLY A 78 7.66 5.46 1.45
C GLY A 78 9.15 5.16 1.33
N VAL A 79 9.59 4.39 0.33
CA VAL A 79 11.01 4.10 0.09
C VAL A 79 11.65 5.23 -0.72
N ARG A 80 12.91 5.58 -0.40
CA ARG A 80 13.64 6.69 -1.06
C ARG A 80 14.56 6.25 -2.20
N ARG A 81 14.96 4.98 -2.24
CA ARG A 81 15.91 4.43 -3.23
C ARG A 81 15.37 3.14 -3.84
N ALA A 82 15.50 2.98 -5.16
CA ALA A 82 15.03 1.80 -5.88
C ALA A 82 15.52 0.48 -5.25
N GLY A 83 16.80 0.41 -4.87
CA GLY A 83 17.42 -0.76 -4.25
C GLY A 83 16.91 -1.12 -2.84
N GLN A 84 16.08 -0.27 -2.23
CA GLN A 84 15.47 -0.51 -0.92
C GLN A 84 13.99 -0.90 -1.04
N THR A 85 13.44 -0.98 -2.25
CA THR A 85 12.07 -1.43 -2.46
C THR A 85 11.95 -2.92 -2.15
N PRO A 86 10.76 -3.41 -1.73
CA PRO A 86 10.55 -4.84 -1.53
C PRO A 86 10.93 -5.68 -2.76
N GLY A 87 10.59 -5.21 -3.97
CA GLY A 87 10.98 -5.87 -5.21
C GLY A 87 12.49 -6.00 -5.38
N ALA A 88 13.26 -4.92 -5.16
CA ALA A 88 14.71 -4.97 -5.28
C ALA A 88 15.37 -5.91 -4.26
N LEU A 89 14.86 -5.92 -3.02
CA LEU A 89 15.36 -6.79 -1.95
C LEU A 89 15.06 -8.26 -2.25
N LEU A 90 13.84 -8.57 -2.70
CA LEU A 90 13.44 -9.91 -3.11
C LEU A 90 14.25 -10.39 -4.33
N ALA A 91 14.42 -9.54 -5.35
CA ALA A 91 15.19 -9.89 -6.54
C ALA A 91 16.67 -10.13 -6.21
N SER A 92 17.26 -9.29 -5.36
CA SER A 92 18.66 -9.46 -4.91
C SER A 92 18.84 -10.73 -4.08
N GLY A 93 17.92 -11.01 -3.16
CA GLY A 93 17.95 -12.22 -2.33
C GLY A 93 17.74 -13.49 -3.16
N LEU A 94 16.76 -13.48 -4.08
CA LEU A 94 16.53 -14.59 -5.00
C LEU A 94 17.75 -14.85 -5.88
N ALA A 95 18.39 -13.78 -6.40
CA ALA A 95 19.58 -13.93 -7.22
C ALA A 95 20.75 -14.55 -6.44
N ALA A 96 20.92 -14.17 -5.17
CA ALA A 96 21.95 -14.72 -4.30
C ALA A 96 21.71 -16.20 -3.96
N VAL A 97 20.46 -16.59 -3.69
CA VAL A 97 20.12 -17.99 -3.34
C VAL A 97 20.14 -18.89 -4.57
N ALA A 98 19.68 -18.39 -5.72
CA ALA A 98 19.63 -19.16 -6.96
C ALA A 98 20.96 -19.15 -7.73
N GLU A 99 21.95 -18.36 -7.30
CA GLU A 99 23.21 -18.08 -8.01
C GLU A 99 22.98 -17.76 -9.50
N ARG A 100 21.92 -16.99 -9.79
CA ARG A 100 21.49 -16.62 -11.14
C ARG A 100 20.99 -15.17 -11.15
N PRO A 101 21.18 -14.41 -12.23
CA PRO A 101 20.61 -13.07 -12.32
C PRO A 101 19.08 -13.13 -12.30
N VAL A 102 18.44 -12.07 -11.79
CA VAL A 102 16.99 -11.96 -11.72
C VAL A 102 16.53 -10.69 -12.44
N ASP A 103 15.66 -10.83 -13.44
CA ASP A 103 14.94 -9.74 -14.08
C ASP A 103 13.64 -9.48 -13.31
N LEU A 104 13.58 -8.36 -12.62
CA LEU A 104 12.42 -7.91 -11.85
C LEU A 104 11.48 -7.07 -12.73
N ARG A 105 10.19 -7.38 -12.64
CA ARG A 105 9.10 -6.57 -13.18
C ARG A 105 8.01 -6.35 -12.13
N ASN A 106 7.79 -5.10 -11.75
CA ASN A 106 6.79 -4.70 -10.78
C ASN A 106 5.58 -4.05 -11.48
N VAL A 107 4.39 -4.61 -11.28
CA VAL A 107 3.11 -4.08 -11.79
C VAL A 107 2.18 -3.63 -10.66
N ALA A 108 2.68 -3.61 -9.42
CA ALA A 108 1.93 -3.16 -8.26
C ALA A 108 1.51 -1.69 -8.39
N LEU A 109 0.35 -1.36 -7.84
CA LEU A 109 -0.23 -0.02 -7.90
C LEU A 109 -0.57 0.47 -6.49
N PRO A 110 -0.05 1.63 -6.06
CA PRO A 110 -0.47 2.24 -4.80
C PRO A 110 -1.99 2.43 -4.74
N GLY A 111 -2.59 1.97 -3.63
CA GLY A 111 -4.04 2.01 -3.44
C GLY A 111 -4.80 0.84 -4.06
N ALA A 112 -4.13 -0.09 -4.75
CA ALA A 112 -4.77 -1.30 -5.25
C ALA A 112 -5.34 -2.17 -4.12
N ARG A 113 -6.46 -2.80 -4.40
CA ARG A 113 -7.10 -3.84 -3.59
C ARG A 113 -7.10 -5.15 -4.37
N SER A 114 -7.55 -6.23 -3.73
CA SER A 114 -7.54 -7.57 -4.33
C SER A 114 -8.36 -7.69 -5.62
N ASP A 115 -9.34 -6.81 -5.84
CA ASP A 115 -10.12 -6.71 -7.08
C ASP A 115 -9.30 -6.18 -8.28
N ASP A 116 -8.23 -5.42 -8.03
CA ASP A 116 -7.32 -4.90 -9.06
C ASP A 116 -6.29 -5.95 -9.55
N LEU A 117 -6.20 -7.11 -8.89
CA LEU A 117 -5.24 -8.15 -9.27
C LEU A 117 -5.43 -8.65 -10.70
N GLU A 118 -6.66 -8.73 -11.19
CA GLU A 118 -6.94 -9.16 -12.57
C GLU A 118 -6.21 -8.27 -13.58
N ARG A 119 -6.32 -6.94 -13.43
CA ARG A 119 -5.62 -5.95 -14.24
C ARG A 119 -4.10 -6.14 -14.15
N GLN A 120 -3.57 -6.33 -12.95
CA GLN A 120 -2.13 -6.51 -12.75
C GLN A 120 -1.60 -7.79 -13.39
N VAL A 121 -2.34 -8.90 -13.31
CA VAL A 121 -2.01 -10.16 -13.99
C VAL A 121 -2.02 -9.98 -15.50
N SER A 122 -3.05 -9.32 -16.05
CA SER A 122 -3.10 -9.03 -17.49
C SER A 122 -1.89 -8.22 -17.96
N LEU A 123 -1.46 -7.20 -17.18
CA LEU A 123 -0.29 -6.41 -17.50
C LEU A 123 1.01 -7.22 -17.44
N LEU A 124 1.16 -8.06 -16.41
CA LEU A 124 2.36 -8.86 -16.22
C LEU A 124 2.53 -9.89 -17.36
N LEU A 125 1.43 -10.49 -17.81
CA LEU A 125 1.38 -11.51 -18.86
C LEU A 125 1.17 -10.96 -20.28
N ALA A 126 1.07 -9.64 -20.46
CA ALA A 126 0.84 -9.02 -21.77
C ALA A 126 1.94 -9.31 -22.81
N ASP A 127 3.16 -9.60 -22.35
CA ASP A 127 4.30 -10.00 -23.19
C ASP A 127 4.66 -11.46 -22.87
N PRO A 128 4.28 -12.43 -23.72
CA PRO A 128 4.60 -13.84 -23.52
C PRO A 128 6.11 -14.09 -23.40
N ALA A 129 6.93 -13.30 -24.09
CA ALA A 129 8.38 -13.41 -24.04
C ALA A 129 8.97 -13.01 -22.68
N ARG A 130 8.18 -12.37 -21.80
CA ARG A 130 8.54 -11.97 -20.43
C ARG A 130 7.69 -12.63 -19.35
N THR A 131 7.11 -13.79 -19.65
CA THR A 131 6.38 -14.58 -18.65
C THR A 131 7.27 -14.81 -17.42
N PRO A 132 6.79 -14.50 -16.20
CA PRO A 132 7.57 -14.65 -14.97
C PRO A 132 7.71 -16.13 -14.58
N ASP A 133 8.89 -16.50 -14.07
CA ASP A 133 9.13 -17.83 -13.50
C ASP A 133 8.56 -17.91 -12.07
N VAL A 134 8.60 -16.78 -11.35
CA VAL A 134 8.12 -16.65 -9.98
C VAL A 134 7.35 -15.34 -9.85
N CYS A 135 6.24 -15.36 -9.12
CA CYS A 135 5.47 -14.18 -8.77
C CYS A 135 5.37 -14.01 -7.25
N VAL A 136 5.44 -12.77 -6.79
CA VAL A 136 5.12 -12.39 -5.41
C VAL A 136 3.93 -11.45 -5.43
N ILE A 137 2.95 -11.71 -4.58
CA ILE A 137 1.74 -10.89 -4.42
C ILE A 137 1.74 -10.34 -3.00
N MET A 138 1.81 -9.02 -2.86
CA MET A 138 1.66 -8.33 -1.56
C MET A 138 0.42 -7.43 -1.61
N ILE A 139 -0.71 -7.95 -1.14
CA ILE A 139 -2.01 -7.28 -1.20
C ILE A 139 -2.72 -7.43 0.15
N GLY A 140 -3.40 -6.38 0.60
CA GLY A 140 -4.29 -6.45 1.78
C GLY A 140 -4.14 -5.31 2.78
N ALA A 141 -3.33 -4.30 2.48
CA ALA A 141 -3.18 -3.12 3.36
C ALA A 141 -4.25 -2.03 3.12
N ASN A 142 -5.13 -2.18 2.12
CA ASN A 142 -6.10 -1.16 1.64
C ASN A 142 -7.57 -1.58 1.73
#